data_AF-A0A536TS69-F1
#
_entry.id   AF-A0A536TS69-F1
#
_cell.length_a   1.000
_cell.length_b   1.000
_cell.length_c   1.000
_cell.angle_alpha   90.00
_cell.angle_beta   90.00
_cell.angle_gamma   90.00
#
_symmetry.space_group_name_H-M   'P 1'
#
loop_
_entity.id
_entity.type
_entity.pdbx_description
1 polymer ?
#
loop_
_entity_poly.entity_id
_entity_poly.type
_entity_poly.pdbx_seq_one_letter_code
_entity_poly.pdbx_strand_id
1 'polypeptide(L)'
;MWSFERFSRAALVGVIAVLIAACGFHLRGQVQLPFETLYIPGNNPLVVELKRNVAAASKTRLVDGPGDAQAVLGFEYQLRYRVGFRVTDPKGVQVYLPTIEILLTRDMAYSDAQVLAKETEEALLYRDMQSDMVQQIMRRLVAAKPASVPIE
;
A
#
# COMPACT_ATOMS: atom_id res chain seq x y z
N MET A 1 -67.32 16.72 -13.70
CA MET A 1 -66.20 17.53 -14.21
C MET A 1 -65.03 17.58 -13.20
N TRP A 2 -64.52 16.42 -12.74
CA TRP A 2 -63.42 16.33 -11.73
C TRP A 2 -62.41 15.18 -12.04
N SER A 3 -62.61 14.43 -13.13
CA SER A 3 -61.78 13.26 -13.47
C SER A 3 -60.57 13.58 -14.35
N PHE A 4 -60.60 14.68 -15.11
CA PHE A 4 -59.56 15.01 -16.09
C PHE A 4 -58.31 15.60 -15.43
N GLU A 5 -58.47 16.39 -14.37
CA GLU A 5 -57.35 17.00 -13.63
C GLU A 5 -56.56 15.97 -12.80
N ARG A 6 -57.23 14.94 -12.28
CA ARG A 6 -56.57 13.85 -11.54
C ARG A 6 -55.73 12.96 -12.47
N PHE A 7 -56.18 12.75 -13.69
CA PHE A 7 -55.43 12.01 -14.72
C PHE A 7 -54.20 12.78 -15.20
N SER A 8 -54.33 14.10 -15.39
CA SER A 8 -53.22 14.96 -15.81
C SER A 8 -52.12 15.08 -14.73
N ARG A 9 -52.51 15.19 -13.44
CA ARG A 9 -51.57 15.20 -12.31
C ARG A 9 -50.88 13.84 -12.10
N ALA A 10 -51.60 12.73 -12.28
CA ALA A 10 -51.01 11.39 -12.20
C ALA A 10 -50.02 11.12 -13.34
N ALA A 11 -50.34 11.59 -14.56
CA ALA A 11 -49.44 11.50 -15.71
C ALA A 11 -48.16 12.33 -15.49
N LEU A 12 -48.27 13.55 -14.94
CA LEU A 12 -47.13 14.41 -14.64
C LEU A 12 -46.18 13.80 -13.59
N VAL A 13 -46.73 13.19 -12.53
CA VAL A 13 -45.94 12.49 -11.50
C VAL A 13 -45.26 11.25 -12.06
N GLY A 14 -45.93 10.50 -12.96
CA GLY A 14 -45.34 9.35 -13.65
C GLY A 14 -44.14 9.74 -14.53
N VAL A 15 -44.24 10.84 -15.29
CA VAL A 15 -43.16 11.33 -16.15
C VAL A 15 -41.95 11.79 -15.33
N ILE A 16 -42.18 12.49 -14.20
CA ILE A 16 -41.10 12.92 -13.31
C ILE A 16 -40.37 11.71 -12.67
N ALA A 17 -41.12 10.66 -12.28
CA ALA A 17 -40.51 9.45 -11.73
C ALA A 17 -39.62 8.71 -12.75
N VAL A 18 -40.00 8.69 -14.04
CA VAL A 18 -39.20 8.10 -15.11
C VAL A 18 -37.93 8.90 -15.39
N LEU A 19 -37.99 10.23 -15.31
CA LEU A 19 -36.83 11.11 -15.53
C LEU A 19 -35.77 11.00 -14.41
N ILE A 20 -36.17 10.66 -13.18
CA ILE A 20 -35.22 10.51 -12.04
C ILE A 20 -34.45 9.18 -12.11
N ALA A 21 -35.00 8.13 -12.74
CA ALA A 21 -34.30 6.86 -12.96
C ALA A 21 -33.19 6.94 -14.03
N ALA A 22 -33.09 8.06 -14.77
CA ALA A 22 -32.13 8.25 -15.86
C ALA A 22 -30.79 8.85 -15.42
N CYS A 23 -30.58 9.12 -14.12
CA CYS A 23 -29.23 9.39 -13.59
C CYS A 23 -28.40 8.11 -13.64
N GLY A 24 -27.89 7.82 -14.83
CA GLY A 24 -27.20 6.59 -15.19
C GLY A 24 -25.97 6.34 -14.33
N PHE A 25 -25.91 5.14 -13.76
CA PHE A 25 -24.69 4.56 -13.22
C PHE A 25 -23.71 4.36 -14.39
N HIS A 26 -22.74 5.26 -14.51
CA HIS A 26 -21.61 5.06 -15.40
C HIS A 26 -20.67 4.05 -14.72
N LEU A 27 -20.81 2.78 -15.08
CA LEU A 27 -19.87 1.74 -14.67
C LEU A 27 -18.48 2.22 -15.08
N ARG A 28 -17.56 2.35 -14.12
CA ARG A 28 -16.14 2.63 -14.40
C ARG A 28 -15.70 1.69 -15.51
N GLY A 29 -15.30 2.26 -16.65
CA GLY A 29 -14.93 1.49 -17.84
C GLY A 29 -13.88 0.44 -17.51
N GLN A 30 -13.97 -0.71 -18.16
CA GLN A 30 -13.00 -1.78 -17.97
C GLN A 30 -11.58 -1.28 -18.26
N VAL A 31 -10.66 -1.60 -17.35
CA VAL A 31 -9.23 -1.39 -17.54
C VAL A 31 -8.77 -2.34 -18.64
N GLN A 32 -8.45 -1.79 -19.81
CA GLN A 32 -7.86 -2.55 -20.91
C GLN A 32 -6.37 -2.74 -20.62
N LEU A 33 -5.99 -3.97 -20.28
CA LEU A 33 -4.60 -4.37 -20.13
C LEU A 33 -4.08 -4.86 -21.50
N PRO A 34 -2.80 -4.61 -21.84
CA PRO A 34 -2.24 -4.91 -23.17
C PRO A 34 -1.87 -6.39 -23.38
N PHE A 35 -2.40 -7.30 -22.55
CA PHE A 35 -2.11 -8.73 -22.58
C PHE A 35 -3.38 -9.54 -22.31
N GLU A 36 -3.50 -10.70 -22.94
CA GLU A 36 -4.65 -11.59 -22.80
C GLU A 36 -4.55 -12.50 -21.57
N THR A 37 -3.34 -12.96 -21.27
CA THR A 37 -3.06 -13.80 -20.10
C THR A 37 -1.99 -13.18 -19.20
N LEU A 38 -2.26 -13.18 -17.89
CA LEU A 38 -1.35 -12.64 -16.87
C LEU A 38 -1.15 -13.66 -15.77
N TYR A 39 0.11 -13.97 -15.45
CA TYR A 39 0.47 -14.70 -14.24
C TYR A 39 0.84 -13.72 -13.14
N ILE A 40 0.14 -13.83 -12.01
CA ILE A 40 0.46 -13.08 -10.80
C ILE A 40 0.88 -14.09 -9.72
N PRO A 41 2.19 -14.25 -9.46
CA PRO A 41 2.66 -14.99 -8.30
C PRO A 41 2.22 -14.26 -7.04
N GLY A 42 1.62 -14.97 -6.10
CA GLY A 42 1.29 -14.47 -4.78
C GLY A 42 -0.02 -15.01 -4.25
N ASN A 43 -0.02 -15.16 -2.93
CA ASN A 43 -1.19 -15.36 -2.09
C ASN A 43 -1.40 -14.22 -1.09
N ASN A 44 -0.44 -13.30 -0.93
CA ASN A 44 -0.55 -12.23 0.07
C ASN A 44 -1.82 -11.35 -0.14
N PRO A 45 -2.30 -10.63 0.90
CA PRO A 45 -3.54 -9.86 0.83
C PRO A 45 -3.61 -8.86 -0.34
N LEU A 46 -2.50 -8.19 -0.65
CA LEU A 46 -2.39 -7.28 -1.79
C LEU A 46 -2.59 -8.02 -3.12
N VAL A 47 -1.95 -9.18 -3.29
CA VAL A 47 -2.06 -9.99 -4.50
C VAL A 47 -3.47 -10.56 -4.65
N VAL A 48 -4.09 -11.00 -3.56
CA VAL A 48 -5.49 -11.49 -3.57
C VAL A 48 -6.44 -10.39 -4.02
N GLU A 49 -6.27 -9.18 -3.49
CA GLU A 49 -7.07 -8.02 -3.88
C GLU A 49 -6.79 -7.59 -5.33
N LEU A 50 -5.53 -7.61 -5.75
CA LEU A 50 -5.15 -7.30 -7.13
C LEU A 50 -5.76 -8.31 -8.11
N LYS A 51 -5.63 -9.62 -7.86
CA LYS A 51 -6.24 -10.68 -8.69
C LYS A 51 -7.74 -10.46 -8.84
N ARG A 52 -8.43 -10.13 -7.74
CA ARG A 52 -9.87 -9.82 -7.74
C ARG A 52 -10.21 -8.60 -8.59
N ASN A 53 -9.45 -7.51 -8.43
CA ASN A 53 -9.66 -6.29 -9.20
C ASN A 53 -9.36 -6.50 -10.69
N VAL A 54 -8.30 -7.22 -11.05
CA VAL A 54 -7.97 -7.53 -12.44
C VAL A 54 -9.05 -8.39 -13.09
N ALA A 55 -9.57 -9.39 -12.38
CA ALA A 55 -10.65 -10.25 -12.85
C ALA A 55 -11.99 -9.50 -13.00
N ALA A 56 -12.27 -8.52 -12.13
CA ALA A 56 -13.52 -7.75 -12.18
C ALA A 56 -13.46 -6.57 -13.18
N ALA A 57 -12.28 -5.96 -13.35
CA ALA A 57 -12.11 -4.72 -14.09
C ALA A 57 -11.50 -4.91 -15.49
N SER A 58 -10.92 -6.05 -15.83
CA SER A 58 -10.29 -6.29 -17.14
C SER A 58 -10.81 -7.56 -17.81
N LYS A 59 -10.52 -7.71 -19.11
CA LYS A 59 -10.76 -8.96 -19.87
C LYS A 59 -9.60 -9.95 -19.77
N THR A 60 -8.54 -9.60 -19.07
CA THR A 60 -7.34 -10.42 -18.95
C THR A 60 -7.65 -11.67 -18.16
N ARG A 61 -7.26 -12.83 -18.68
CA ARG A 61 -7.35 -14.10 -17.99
C ARG A 61 -6.14 -14.28 -17.08
N LEU A 62 -6.39 -14.53 -15.80
CA LEU A 62 -5.35 -14.96 -14.88
C LEU A 62 -5.06 -16.45 -15.10
N VAL A 63 -3.79 -16.78 -15.27
CA VAL A 63 -3.32 -18.17 -15.46
C VAL A 63 -2.57 -18.64 -14.21
N ASP A 64 -2.52 -19.96 -14.01
CA ASP A 64 -1.93 -20.58 -12.80
C ASP A 64 -0.41 -20.71 -12.86
N GLY A 65 0.19 -20.60 -14.05
CA GLY A 65 1.63 -20.76 -14.25
C GLY A 65 2.21 -19.76 -15.24
N PRO A 66 3.51 -19.45 -15.14
CA PRO A 66 4.18 -18.50 -16.03
C PRO A 66 4.29 -18.99 -17.47
N GLY A 67 4.22 -20.30 -17.73
CA GLY A 67 4.35 -20.88 -19.08
C GLY A 67 3.17 -20.58 -20.01
N ASP A 68 1.99 -20.34 -19.44
CA ASP A 68 0.75 -20.04 -20.16
C ASP A 68 0.45 -18.54 -20.21
N ALA A 69 1.36 -17.72 -19.67
CA ALA A 69 1.18 -16.29 -19.47
C ALA A 69 1.88 -15.48 -20.56
N GLN A 70 1.17 -14.51 -21.12
CA GLN A 70 1.78 -13.50 -21.99
C GLN A 70 2.60 -12.48 -21.18
N ALA A 71 2.18 -12.21 -19.94
CA ALA A 71 2.89 -11.34 -19.00
C ALA A 71 2.99 -11.98 -17.61
N VAL A 72 4.09 -11.70 -16.91
CA VAL A 72 4.32 -12.11 -15.52
C VAL A 72 4.52 -10.87 -14.67
N LEU A 73 3.73 -10.72 -13.61
CA LEU A 73 3.87 -9.61 -12.67
C LEU A 73 4.82 -9.99 -11.52
N GLY A 74 6.00 -9.40 -11.47
CA GLY A 74 6.91 -9.55 -10.33
C GLY A 74 6.61 -8.55 -9.20
N PHE A 75 6.78 -8.98 -7.95
CA PHE A 75 6.73 -8.09 -6.79
C PHE A 75 8.10 -8.03 -6.11
N GLU A 76 8.56 -6.82 -5.87
CA GLU A 76 9.72 -6.52 -5.04
C GLU A 76 9.25 -5.83 -3.77
N TYR A 77 9.76 -6.28 -2.62
CA TYR A 77 9.45 -5.70 -1.32
C TYR A 77 10.72 -5.15 -0.69
N GLN A 78 10.56 -4.12 0.13
CA GLN A 78 11.66 -3.50 0.83
C GLN A 78 11.29 -3.28 2.29
N LEU A 79 12.04 -3.90 3.19
CA LEU A 79 11.95 -3.66 4.62
C LEU A 79 12.65 -2.36 4.94
N ARG A 80 11.93 -1.44 5.59
CA ARG A 80 12.43 -0.15 6.03
C ARG A 80 12.32 -0.06 7.55
N TYR A 81 13.46 0.06 8.22
CA TYR A 81 13.52 0.23 9.67
C TYR A 81 14.04 1.63 10.00
N ARG A 82 13.13 2.51 10.42
CA ARG A 82 13.41 3.91 10.75
C ARG A 82 13.34 4.10 12.26
N VAL A 83 14.40 4.67 12.83
CA VAL A 83 14.42 5.08 14.24
C VAL A 83 14.87 6.52 14.33
N GLY A 84 14.03 7.35 14.95
CA GLY A 84 14.34 8.73 15.33
C GLY A 84 14.68 8.79 16.82
N PHE A 85 15.77 9.46 17.18
CA PHE A 85 16.15 9.63 18.59
C PHE A 85 16.91 10.94 18.81
N ARG A 86 16.95 11.37 20.08
CA ARG A 86 17.69 12.54 20.56
C ARG A 86 18.35 12.21 21.90
N VAL A 87 19.37 12.97 22.29
CA VAL A 87 20.04 12.82 23.58
C VAL A 87 20.12 14.17 24.27
N THR A 88 19.60 14.26 25.48
CA THR A 88 19.62 15.49 26.30
C THR A 88 20.09 15.19 27.71
N ASP A 89 20.39 16.24 28.47
CA ASP A 89 20.49 16.13 29.93
C ASP A 89 19.11 15.75 30.54
N PRO A 90 19.07 15.32 31.82
CA PRO A 90 17.82 15.00 32.50
C PRO A 90 16.84 16.18 32.62
N LYS A 91 17.33 17.42 32.49
CA LYS A 91 16.52 18.64 32.55
C LYS A 91 15.96 19.04 31.18
N GLY A 92 16.39 18.38 30.11
CA GLY A 92 16.06 18.71 28.73
C GLY A 92 16.71 19.99 28.20
N VAL A 93 17.63 20.62 28.95
CA VAL A 93 18.20 21.93 28.61
C VAL A 93 19.39 21.77 27.68
N GLN A 94 20.36 20.94 28.08
CA GLN A 94 21.51 20.65 27.24
C GLN A 94 21.20 19.52 26.27
N VAL A 95 21.40 19.78 24.98
CA VAL A 95 21.22 18.80 23.90
C VAL A 95 22.60 18.26 23.51
N TYR A 96 22.80 16.95 23.64
CA TYR A 96 24.01 16.25 23.19
C TYR A 96 23.86 15.72 21.76
N LEU A 97 22.67 15.25 21.42
CA LEU A 97 22.31 14.92 20.06
C LEU A 97 20.93 15.52 19.77
N PRO A 98 20.80 16.35 18.73
CA PRO A 98 19.48 16.76 18.27
C PRO A 98 18.72 15.54 17.74
N THR A 99 17.42 15.70 17.48
CA THR A 99 16.64 14.64 16.84
C THR A 99 17.26 14.29 15.49
N ILE A 100 17.73 13.06 15.37
CA ILE A 100 18.29 12.50 14.14
C ILE A 100 17.58 11.20 13.81
N GLU A 101 17.55 10.87 12.52
CA GLU A 101 16.97 9.64 12.02
C GLU A 101 18.04 8.71 11.46
N ILE A 102 17.86 7.43 11.70
CA ILE A 102 18.58 6.36 11.01
C ILE A 102 17.54 5.54 10.26
N LEU A 103 17.78 5.32 8.97
CA LEU A 103 16.95 4.47 8.11
C LEU A 103 17.80 3.31 7.61
N LEU A 104 17.38 2.09 7.95
CA LEU A 104 17.92 0.86 7.38
C LEU A 104 16.96 0.29 6.38
N THR A 105 17.52 -0.25 5.31
CA THR A 105 16.77 -0.74 4.16
C THR A 105 17.29 -2.11 3.76
N ARG A 106 16.39 -3.08 3.56
CA ARG A 106 16.71 -4.42 3.05
C ARG A 106 15.72 -4.81 1.98
N ASP A 107 16.22 -5.23 0.83
CA ASP A 107 15.40 -5.71 -0.27
C ASP A 107 15.04 -7.19 -0.05
N MET A 108 13.79 -7.53 -0.31
CA MET A 108 13.26 -8.89 -0.25
C MET A 108 12.57 -9.23 -1.58
N ALA A 109 13.04 -10.30 -2.21
CA ALA A 109 12.36 -10.89 -3.36
C ALA A 109 11.22 -11.81 -2.89
N TYR A 110 10.02 -11.61 -3.44
CA TYR A 110 8.87 -12.47 -3.17
C TYR A 110 8.82 -13.67 -4.11
N SER A 111 8.59 -14.86 -3.57
CA SER A 111 8.42 -16.09 -4.36
C SER A 111 7.40 -17.02 -3.71
N ASP A 112 6.40 -17.45 -4.50
CA ASP A 112 5.32 -18.34 -4.05
C ASP A 112 5.78 -19.74 -3.67
N ALA A 113 6.88 -20.23 -4.23
CA ALA A 113 7.38 -21.57 -3.94
C ALA A 113 7.80 -21.74 -2.47
N GLN A 114 7.93 -20.65 -1.72
CA GLN A 114 8.56 -20.63 -0.41
C GLN A 114 7.86 -19.68 0.58
N VAL A 115 6.56 -19.42 0.46
CA VAL A 115 5.84 -18.44 1.33
C VAL A 115 6.19 -18.59 2.82
N LEU A 116 6.12 -19.81 3.37
CA LEU A 116 6.46 -20.06 4.78
C LEU A 116 7.95 -19.82 5.10
N ALA A 117 8.85 -20.13 4.16
CA ALA A 117 10.27 -19.86 4.33
C ALA A 117 10.57 -18.35 4.23
N LYS A 118 9.79 -17.60 3.45
CA LYS A 118 9.88 -16.14 3.33
C LYS A 118 9.44 -15.43 4.59
N GLU A 119 8.41 -15.91 5.29
CA GLU A 119 8.04 -15.39 6.61
C GLU A 119 9.18 -15.55 7.63
N THR A 120 9.88 -16.69 7.57
CA THR A 120 11.04 -16.94 8.44
C THR A 120 12.24 -16.06 8.05
N GLU A 121 12.51 -15.91 6.76
CA GLU A 121 13.57 -15.04 6.23
C GLU A 121 13.32 -13.57 6.62
N GLU A 122 12.09 -13.08 6.48
CA GLU A 122 11.69 -11.74 6.91
C GLU A 122 11.96 -11.53 8.40
N ALA A 123 11.56 -12.48 9.25
CA ALA A 123 11.81 -12.40 10.69
C ALA A 123 13.30 -12.35 11.04
N LEU A 124 14.14 -13.09 10.32
CA LEU A 124 15.59 -13.03 10.47
C LEU A 124 16.16 -11.68 10.02
N LEU A 125 15.74 -11.18 8.85
CA LEU A 125 16.16 -9.88 8.34
C LEU A 125 15.79 -8.75 9.30
N TYR A 126 14.58 -8.79 9.90
CA TYR A 126 14.18 -7.82 10.91
C TYR A 126 15.08 -7.85 12.14
N ARG A 127 15.42 -9.04 12.66
CA ARG A 127 16.33 -9.18 13.80
C ARG A 127 17.73 -8.64 13.49
N ASP A 128 18.23 -8.91 12.30
CA ASP A 128 19.53 -8.42 11.86
C ASP A 128 19.53 -6.89 11.71
N MET A 129 18.47 -6.33 11.12
CA MET A 129 18.27 -4.88 11.03
C MET A 129 18.21 -4.22 12.42
N GLN A 130 17.56 -4.86 13.39
CA GLN A 130 17.54 -4.36 14.77
C GLN A 130 18.94 -4.35 15.38
N SER A 131 19.72 -5.41 15.18
CA SER A 131 21.09 -5.49 15.67
C SER A 131 21.99 -4.40 15.06
N ASP A 132 21.91 -4.19 13.74
CA ASP A 132 22.64 -3.11 13.06
C ASP A 132 22.21 -1.73 13.56
N MET A 133 20.91 -1.51 13.76
CA MET A 133 20.38 -0.25 14.30
C MET A 133 20.97 0.05 15.68
N VAL A 134 21.01 -0.93 16.58
CA VAL A 134 21.61 -0.77 17.92
C VAL A 134 23.07 -0.35 17.80
N GLN A 135 23.85 -1.02 16.95
CA GLN A 135 25.25 -0.66 16.75
C GLN A 135 25.42 0.75 16.18
N GLN A 136 24.55 1.16 15.26
CA GLN A 136 24.54 2.50 14.68
C GLN A 136 24.14 3.60 15.68
N ILE A 137 23.23 3.30 16.61
CA ILE A 137 22.89 4.19 17.72
C ILE A 137 24.08 4.29 18.67
N MET A 138 24.64 3.17 19.11
CA MET A 138 25.78 3.14 20.03
C MET A 138 26.98 3.95 19.52
N ARG A 139 27.31 3.82 18.23
CA ARG A 139 28.38 4.64 17.61
C ARG A 139 28.12 6.13 17.72
N ARG A 140 26.86 6.56 17.55
CA ARG A 140 26.48 7.98 17.67
C ARG A 140 26.44 8.46 19.11
N LEU A 141 26.05 7.60 20.05
CA LEU A 141 26.10 7.90 21.48
C LEU A 141 27.54 8.12 21.96
N VAL A 142 28.49 7.29 21.53
CA VAL A 142 29.92 7.46 21.87
C VAL A 142 30.49 8.77 21.31
N ALA A 143 30.02 9.20 20.14
CA ALA A 143 30.44 10.45 19.52
C ALA A 143 29.64 11.68 20.01
N ALA A 144 28.66 11.51 20.90
CA ALA A 144 27.79 12.58 21.35
C ALA A 144 28.57 13.62 22.15
N LYS A 145 28.40 14.89 21.78
CA LYS A 145 29.01 16.04 22.46
C LYS A 145 27.93 17.09 22.67
N PRO A 146 27.98 17.86 23.77
CA PRO A 146 27.04 18.95 23.97
C PRO A 146 27.07 19.86 22.74
N ALA A 147 25.90 20.08 22.13
CA ALA A 147 25.75 21.05 21.07
C ALA A 147 26.15 22.41 21.63
N SER A 148 27.19 23.03 21.07
CA SER A 148 27.49 24.42 21.37
C SER A 148 26.31 25.25 20.87
N VAL A 149 25.47 25.73 21.78
CA VAL A 149 24.45 26.74 21.46
C VAL A 149 25.21 27.96 20.95
N PRO A 150 25.05 28.39 19.68
CA PRO A 150 25.58 29.67 19.24
C PRO A 150 24.89 30.75 20.08
N ILE A 151 25.67 31.47 20.87
CA ILE A 151 25.19 32.64 21.61
C ILE A 151 25.31 33.80 20.62
N GLU A 152 24.18 34.30 20.12
CA GLU A 152 24.09 35.58 19.40
C GLU A 152 23.62 36.67 20.38
#